data_AF-A0A1Z3HL95-F1
#
_entry.id   AF-A0A1Z3HL95-F1
#
_cell.length_a   1.000
_cell.length_b   1.000
_cell.length_c   1.000
_cell.angle_alpha   90.00
_cell.angle_beta   90.00
_cell.angle_gamma   90.00
#
_symmetry.space_group_name_H-M   'P 1'
#
loop_
_entity.id
_entity.type
_entity.pdbx_description
1 polymer ?
#
loop_
_entity_poly.entity_id
_entity_poly.type
_entity_poly.pdbx_seq_one_letter_code
_entity_poly.pdbx_strand_id
1 'polypeptide(L)'
;MSTELQSESTTPEPDNTATPEPDNTATPEPDSTTTPSPSSDSTPFSGTSEIPQQLQQIWDKVSGWLGNLPDYVTDFFQEYRRPIITIALLVAAVVSVKVVLAILGAVSEIPLLSPTFELIGLGYSGWFIYRYLLRASNRRELMEDINSLRDQVMGKHS
;
A
#
# COMPACT_ATOMS: atom_id res chain seq x y z
N MET A 1 10.47 -55.25 -11.26
CA MET A 1 9.15 -55.91 -11.15
C MET A 1 8.26 -54.92 -10.40
N SER A 2 7.29 -54.27 -11.06
CA SER A 2 6.15 -54.86 -11.78
C SER A 2 5.22 -55.56 -10.77
N THR A 3 3.92 -55.30 -10.72
CA THR A 3 3.05 -54.60 -11.70
C THR A 3 1.78 -54.07 -11.00
N GLU A 4 1.07 -53.14 -11.65
CA GLU A 4 -0.40 -53.07 -11.84
C GLU A 4 -1.38 -53.64 -10.76
N LEU A 5 -2.57 -53.06 -10.57
CA LEU A 5 -3.61 -52.98 -11.60
C LEU A 5 -4.51 -51.74 -11.52
N GLN A 6 -4.68 -51.11 -12.68
CA GLN A 6 -5.85 -50.33 -13.03
C GLN A 6 -6.63 -51.13 -14.06
N SER A 7 -7.96 -51.21 -13.94
CA SER A 7 -8.81 -51.82 -14.96
C SER A 7 -10.21 -51.21 -14.91
N GLU A 8 -10.78 -51.00 -16.08
CA GLU A 8 -11.96 -50.20 -16.37
C GLU A 8 -13.06 -51.09 -16.99
N SER A 9 -14.27 -50.54 -17.11
CA SER A 9 -15.31 -50.89 -18.09
C SER A 9 -16.24 -52.07 -17.78
N THR A 10 -17.55 -51.77 -17.68
CA THR A 10 -18.59 -52.30 -18.60
C THR A 10 -19.94 -51.56 -18.43
N THR A 11 -20.72 -51.53 -19.51
CA THR A 11 -21.97 -50.78 -19.82
C THR A 11 -23.04 -51.80 -20.30
N PRO A 12 -24.38 -51.57 -20.49
CA PRO A 12 -25.34 -50.49 -20.13
C PRO A 12 -26.63 -50.95 -19.35
N GLU A 13 -27.54 -49.98 -19.12
CA GLU A 13 -29.04 -49.94 -19.02
C GLU A 13 -29.96 -51.21 -19.02
N PRO A 14 -31.21 -51.10 -18.48
CA PRO A 14 -32.35 -50.75 -19.35
C PRO A 14 -33.44 -49.79 -18.78
N ASP A 15 -33.89 -48.86 -19.65
CA ASP A 15 -35.25 -48.34 -19.95
C ASP A 15 -36.44 -48.64 -19.00
N ASN A 16 -37.31 -47.64 -18.80
CA ASN A 16 -38.79 -47.76 -18.86
C ASN A 16 -39.50 -46.39 -18.67
N THR A 17 -39.74 -45.71 -19.80
CA THR A 17 -40.80 -44.70 -20.09
C THR A 17 -41.98 -44.52 -19.08
N ALA A 18 -42.24 -43.27 -18.63
CA ALA A 18 -43.59 -42.62 -18.63
C ALA A 18 -43.63 -41.18 -18.04
N THR A 19 -44.37 -40.30 -18.73
CA THR A 19 -44.93 -38.97 -18.36
C THR A 19 -46.34 -38.97 -19.00
N PRO A 20 -47.45 -38.44 -18.43
CA PRO A 20 -47.61 -37.24 -17.57
C PRO A 20 -48.32 -37.59 -16.23
N GLU A 21 -49.16 -36.81 -15.51
CA GLU A 21 -49.89 -35.51 -15.64
C GLU A 21 -49.98 -34.83 -14.23
N PRO A 22 -50.44 -33.56 -14.09
CA PRO A 22 -50.39 -32.80 -12.83
C PRO A 22 -51.67 -32.92 -11.99
N ASP A 23 -51.59 -32.63 -10.69
CA ASP A 23 -52.78 -32.21 -9.93
C ASP A 23 -52.43 -31.17 -8.86
N ASN A 24 -53.18 -30.06 -8.84
CA ASN A 24 -53.07 -28.99 -7.87
C ASN A 24 -54.17 -29.18 -6.82
N THR A 25 -53.82 -29.59 -5.59
CA THR A 25 -54.72 -29.46 -4.44
C THR A 25 -53.99 -28.82 -3.28
N ALA A 26 -54.55 -27.72 -2.78
CA ALA A 26 -53.93 -26.88 -1.76
C ALA A 26 -54.17 -27.39 -0.33
N THR A 27 -53.13 -27.27 0.49
CA THR A 27 -53.14 -26.85 1.92
C THR A 27 -53.99 -27.64 2.92
N PRO A 28 -53.35 -28.13 4.00
CA PRO A 28 -53.50 -27.45 5.30
C PRO A 28 -52.15 -27.00 5.90
N GLU A 29 -52.18 -25.87 6.61
CA GLU A 29 -51.06 -25.33 7.40
C GLU A 29 -50.81 -26.14 8.69
N PRO A 30 -49.56 -26.25 9.16
CA PRO A 30 -49.26 -26.63 10.54
C PRO A 30 -48.76 -25.44 11.38
N ASP A 31 -49.42 -25.19 12.51
CA ASP A 31 -48.95 -24.31 13.58
C ASP A 31 -47.49 -24.62 13.97
N SER A 32 -46.63 -23.61 14.02
CA SER A 32 -45.25 -23.75 14.50
C SER A 32 -45.05 -23.03 15.83
N THR A 33 -45.02 -23.81 16.91
CA THR A 33 -44.69 -23.33 18.26
C THR A 33 -43.18 -23.11 18.43
N THR A 34 -42.86 -22.00 19.09
CA THR A 34 -41.53 -21.50 19.49
C THR A 34 -40.55 -22.54 20.07
N THR A 35 -39.28 -22.49 19.63
CA THR A 35 -38.07 -22.78 20.44
C THR A 35 -36.83 -22.15 19.74
N PRO A 36 -35.87 -21.53 20.47
CA PRO A 36 -34.85 -20.66 19.87
C PRO A 36 -33.50 -21.36 19.55
N SER A 37 -32.70 -20.75 18.66
CA SER A 37 -31.27 -21.04 18.50
C SER A 37 -30.48 -19.81 18.06
N PRO A 38 -29.15 -19.77 18.27
CA PRO A 38 -28.43 -18.53 18.52
C PRO A 38 -27.99 -17.76 17.28
N SER A 39 -28.17 -16.44 17.38
CA SER A 39 -27.38 -15.36 16.77
C SER A 39 -26.23 -15.77 15.84
N SER A 40 -26.45 -15.60 14.54
CA SER A 40 -25.42 -15.25 13.55
C SER A 40 -26.13 -14.51 12.41
N ASP A 41 -26.37 -13.22 12.59
CA ASP A 41 -26.86 -12.36 11.51
C ASP A 41 -25.88 -11.22 11.24
N SER A 42 -25.59 -11.02 9.96
CA SER A 42 -24.59 -10.09 9.45
C SER A 42 -25.33 -8.93 8.77
N THR A 43 -25.41 -7.78 9.45
CA THR A 43 -25.75 -6.46 8.89
C THR A 43 -26.94 -6.38 7.90
N PRO A 44 -28.12 -5.90 8.32
CA PRO A 44 -29.09 -5.36 7.39
C PRO A 44 -28.71 -3.92 7.00
N PHE A 45 -27.91 -3.75 5.95
CA PHE A 45 -28.00 -2.51 5.15
C PHE A 45 -29.26 -2.61 4.29
N SER A 46 -30.39 -2.12 4.82
CA SER A 46 -31.68 -2.12 4.14
C SER A 46 -32.57 -0.98 4.64
N GLY A 47 -33.26 -0.31 3.72
CA GLY A 47 -34.44 0.50 4.04
C GLY A 47 -34.25 2.02 4.08
N THR A 48 -34.08 2.63 2.91
CA THR A 48 -34.41 4.05 2.72
C THR A 48 -35.91 4.27 2.99
N SER A 49 -36.26 4.71 4.21
CA SER A 49 -37.54 5.41 4.48
C SER A 49 -37.63 6.13 5.84
N GLU A 50 -36.66 5.97 6.76
CA GLU A 50 -36.53 6.80 7.98
C GLU A 50 -35.20 7.56 8.06
N ILE A 51 -34.71 7.99 6.89
CA ILE A 51 -33.46 8.75 6.76
C ILE A 51 -33.39 10.02 7.63
N PRO A 52 -34.42 10.88 7.84
CA PRO A 52 -34.20 12.16 8.52
C PRO A 52 -33.76 12.01 9.99
N GLN A 53 -34.38 11.12 10.76
CA GLN A 53 -34.08 11.01 12.21
C GLN A 53 -32.80 10.22 12.47
N GLN A 54 -32.55 9.14 11.72
CA GLN A 54 -31.33 8.36 11.87
C GLN A 54 -30.10 9.14 11.35
N LEU A 55 -30.24 9.87 10.24
CA LEU A 55 -29.17 10.73 9.73
C LEU A 55 -28.86 11.89 10.70
N GLN A 56 -29.84 12.42 11.42
CA GLN A 56 -29.61 13.45 12.45
C GLN A 56 -28.74 12.90 13.59
N GLN A 57 -29.03 11.70 14.10
CA GLN A 57 -28.17 11.03 15.08
C GLN A 57 -26.76 10.70 14.53
N ILE A 58 -26.65 10.42 13.23
CA ILE A 58 -25.35 10.23 12.57
C ILE A 58 -24.60 11.57 12.47
N TRP A 59 -25.28 12.68 12.14
CA TRP A 59 -24.67 14.02 12.14
C TRP A 59 -24.19 14.44 13.53
N ASP A 60 -24.95 14.17 14.59
CA ASP A 60 -24.55 14.48 15.97
C ASP A 60 -23.33 13.64 16.39
N LYS A 61 -23.30 12.34 16.07
CA LYS A 61 -22.17 11.45 16.35
C LYS A 61 -20.92 11.79 15.52
N VAL A 62 -21.09 12.08 14.22
CA VAL A 62 -20.00 12.46 13.33
C VAL A 62 -19.46 13.83 13.69
N SER A 63 -20.28 14.82 14.00
CA SER A 63 -19.80 16.15 14.43
C SER A 63 -19.09 16.09 15.79
N GLY A 64 -19.57 15.29 16.74
CA GLY A 64 -18.89 15.04 18.01
C GLY A 64 -17.51 14.37 17.84
N TRP A 65 -17.41 13.37 16.96
CA TRP A 65 -16.13 12.75 16.61
C TRP A 65 -15.21 13.72 15.83
N LEU A 66 -15.76 14.46 14.86
CA LEU A 66 -15.02 15.37 14.00
C LEU A 66 -14.50 16.61 14.73
N GLY A 67 -15.23 17.09 15.74
CA GLY A 67 -14.77 18.18 16.63
C GLY A 67 -13.51 17.82 17.41
N ASN A 68 -13.29 16.53 17.69
CA ASN A 68 -12.10 15.98 18.35
C ASN A 68 -11.10 15.35 17.34
N LEU A 69 -11.39 15.39 16.03
CA LEU A 69 -10.49 14.90 14.99
C LEU A 69 -9.09 15.54 15.05
N PRO A 70 -8.92 16.86 15.31
CA PRO A 70 -7.60 17.46 15.40
C PRO A 70 -6.72 16.79 16.45
N ASP A 71 -7.28 16.45 17.61
CA ASP A 71 -6.58 15.79 18.70
C ASP A 71 -6.27 14.33 18.35
N TYR A 72 -7.26 13.56 17.88
CA TYR A 72 -7.03 12.16 17.46
C TYR A 72 -6.01 12.02 16.32
N VAL A 73 -6.03 12.91 15.33
CA VAL A 73 -5.06 12.92 14.22
C VAL A 73 -3.68 13.36 14.73
N THR A 74 -3.63 14.30 15.66
CA THR A 74 -2.38 14.76 16.28
C THR A 74 -1.74 13.67 17.13
N ASP A 75 -2.51 13.02 18.00
CA ASP A 75 -2.04 11.91 18.86
C ASP A 75 -1.62 10.71 18.02
N PHE A 76 -2.40 10.32 17.01
CA PHE A 76 -2.00 9.30 16.04
C PHE A 76 -0.68 9.68 15.35
N PHE A 77 -0.57 10.89 14.81
CA PHE A 77 0.66 11.30 14.13
C PHE A 77 1.84 11.36 15.11
N GLN A 78 1.63 11.73 16.37
CA GLN A 78 2.64 11.75 17.43
C GLN A 78 3.14 10.35 17.80
N GLU A 79 2.23 9.43 18.16
CA GLU A 79 2.52 8.04 18.51
C GLU A 79 3.24 7.33 17.37
N TYR A 80 2.74 7.49 16.15
CA TYR A 80 3.28 6.85 14.96
C TYR A 80 4.38 7.68 14.26
N ARG A 81 4.93 8.76 14.85
CA ARG A 81 5.97 9.61 14.19
C ARG A 81 7.12 8.79 13.62
N ARG A 82 7.66 7.85 14.40
CA ARG A 82 8.82 7.06 13.96
C ARG A 82 8.51 6.17 12.75
N PRO A 83 7.50 5.27 12.77
CA PRO A 83 7.16 4.47 11.60
C PRO A 83 6.64 5.31 10.42
N ILE A 84 5.85 6.36 10.66
CA ILE A 84 5.37 7.25 9.58
C ILE A 84 6.54 7.94 8.89
N ILE A 85 7.51 8.49 9.62
CA ILE A 85 8.70 9.12 9.04
C ILE A 85 9.55 8.09 8.27
N THR A 86 9.71 6.87 8.79
CA THR A 86 10.43 5.79 8.07
C THR A 86 9.75 5.42 6.76
N ILE A 87 8.43 5.24 6.75
CA ILE A 87 7.65 4.92 5.54
C ILE A 87 7.66 6.12 4.58
N ALA A 88 7.50 7.33 5.09
CA ALA A 88 7.57 8.56 4.30
C ALA A 88 8.95 8.75 3.66
N LEU A 89 10.05 8.43 4.37
CA LEU A 89 11.40 8.43 3.81
C LEU A 89 11.58 7.35 2.75
N LEU A 90 11.03 6.14 2.94
CA LEU A 90 11.07 5.08 1.94
C LEU A 90 10.34 5.50 0.65
N VAL A 91 9.12 6.05 0.78
CA VAL A 91 8.33 6.58 -0.34
C VAL A 91 9.04 7.76 -0.99
N ALA A 92 9.56 8.71 -0.20
CA ALA A 92 10.30 9.86 -0.70
C ALA A 92 11.59 9.46 -1.41
N ALA A 93 12.28 8.39 -0.99
CA ALA A 93 13.43 7.85 -1.69
C ALA A 93 13.05 7.27 -3.06
N VAL A 94 11.97 6.48 -3.15
CA VAL A 94 11.46 5.95 -4.42
C VAL A 94 11.02 7.08 -5.36
N VAL A 95 10.30 8.08 -4.84
CA VAL A 95 9.89 9.27 -5.61
C VAL A 95 11.11 10.08 -6.06
N SER A 96 12.11 10.28 -5.21
CA SER A 96 13.35 10.98 -5.57
C SER A 96 14.10 10.27 -6.69
N VAL A 97 14.20 8.93 -6.65
CA VAL A 97 14.77 8.14 -7.75
C VAL A 97 13.96 8.32 -9.04
N LYS A 98 12.62 8.28 -8.98
CA LYS A 98 11.76 8.56 -10.16
C LYS A 98 11.99 9.96 -10.72
N VAL A 99 12.12 10.98 -9.87
CA VAL A 99 12.39 12.38 -10.26
C VAL A 99 13.76 12.51 -10.91
N VAL A 100 14.81 11.92 -10.33
CA VAL A 100 16.16 11.91 -10.93
C VAL A 100 16.14 11.22 -12.30
N LEU A 101 15.48 10.07 -12.43
CA LEU A 101 15.34 9.38 -13.72
C LEU A 101 14.55 10.20 -14.75
N ALA A 102 13.50 10.90 -14.34
CA ALA A 102 12.74 11.79 -15.21
C ALA A 102 13.57 13.01 -15.67
N ILE A 103 14.37 13.59 -14.79
CA ILE A 103 15.33 14.66 -15.12
C ILE A 103 16.37 14.14 -16.11
N LEU A 104 16.96 12.96 -15.89
CA LEU A 104 17.92 12.34 -16.81
C LEU A 104 17.31 12.10 -18.20
N GLY A 105 16.06 11.64 -18.26
CA GLY A 105 15.30 11.53 -19.51
C GLY A 105 15.15 12.88 -20.22
N ALA A 106 14.60 13.88 -19.55
CA ALA A 106 14.39 15.22 -20.11
C ALA A 106 15.71 15.93 -20.51
N VAL A 107 16.81 15.69 -19.79
CA VAL A 107 18.16 16.19 -20.14
C VAL A 107 18.67 15.59 -21.44
N SER A 108 18.31 14.34 -21.76
CA SER A 108 18.66 13.70 -23.04
C SER A 108 17.81 14.20 -24.21
N GLU A 109 16.58 14.66 -23.95
CA GLU A 109 15.68 15.22 -24.97
C GLU A 109 16.05 16.67 -25.35
N ILE A 110 16.73 17.41 -24.47
CA ILE A 110 17.18 18.79 -24.74
C ILE A 110 18.62 18.77 -25.28
N PRO A 111 18.85 19.07 -26.58
CA PRO A 111 20.12 18.80 -27.28
C PRO A 111 21.34 19.64 -26.87
N LEU A 112 21.26 20.37 -25.75
CA LEU A 112 22.35 21.16 -25.17
C LEU A 112 22.61 20.85 -23.67
N LEU A 113 21.66 20.28 -22.94
CA LEU A 113 21.85 20.06 -21.49
C LEU A 113 22.91 19.00 -21.21
N SER A 114 22.83 17.83 -21.87
CA SER A 114 23.83 16.77 -21.72
C SER A 114 25.30 17.25 -21.89
N PRO A 115 25.71 17.87 -23.02
CA PRO A 115 27.08 18.35 -23.19
C PRO A 115 27.46 19.51 -22.27
N THR A 116 26.50 20.36 -21.84
CA THR A 116 26.82 21.40 -20.84
C THR A 116 27.05 20.81 -19.46
N PHE A 117 26.27 19.82 -19.01
CA PHE A 117 26.52 19.11 -17.76
C PHE A 117 27.86 18.35 -17.77
N GLU A 118 28.24 17.77 -18.91
CA GLU A 118 29.56 17.14 -19.08
C GLU A 118 30.69 18.18 -18.95
N LEU A 119 30.60 19.31 -19.66
CA LEU A 119 31.60 20.39 -19.59
C LEU A 119 31.70 20.99 -18.18
N ILE A 120 30.57 21.19 -17.50
CA ILE A 120 30.49 21.67 -16.11
C ILE A 120 31.13 20.64 -15.18
N GLY A 121 30.78 19.36 -15.31
CA GLY A 121 31.32 18.26 -14.50
C GLY A 121 32.82 18.09 -14.65
N LEU A 122 33.34 18.14 -15.88
CA LEU A 122 34.78 18.09 -16.18
C LEU A 122 35.51 19.35 -15.67
N GLY A 123 34.90 20.54 -15.83
CA GLY A 123 35.44 21.79 -15.32
C GLY A 123 35.60 21.79 -13.80
N TYR A 124 34.53 21.44 -13.07
CA TYR A 124 34.57 21.32 -11.60
C TYR A 124 35.49 20.18 -11.14
N SER A 125 35.52 19.04 -11.82
CA SER A 125 36.41 17.92 -11.47
C SER A 125 37.87 18.30 -11.64
N GLY A 126 38.24 18.87 -12.79
CA GLY A 126 39.61 19.33 -13.07
C GLY A 126 40.05 20.42 -12.10
N TRP A 127 39.18 21.40 -11.82
CA TRP A 127 39.43 22.43 -10.81
C TRP A 127 39.59 21.83 -9.41
N PHE A 128 38.73 20.90 -9.00
CA PHE A 128 38.79 20.25 -7.68
C PHE A 128 40.09 19.44 -7.51
N ILE A 129 40.45 18.63 -8.51
CA ILE A 129 41.69 17.84 -8.51
C ILE A 129 42.90 18.78 -8.39
N TYR A 130 42.97 19.83 -9.20
CA TYR A 130 44.04 20.83 -9.13
C TYR A 130 44.09 21.56 -7.78
N ARG A 131 42.93 21.99 -7.26
CA ARG A 131 42.80 22.85 -6.07
C ARG A 131 43.02 22.10 -4.75
N TYR A 132 42.58 20.84 -4.67
CA TYR A 132 42.51 20.05 -3.43
C TYR A 132 43.39 18.79 -3.42
N LEU A 133 43.61 18.11 -4.55
CA LEU A 133 44.44 16.89 -4.59
C LEU A 133 45.92 17.22 -4.81
N LEU A 134 46.24 18.10 -5.78
CA LEU A 134 47.62 18.46 -6.10
C LEU A 134 48.25 19.39 -5.05
N ARG A 135 47.44 20.23 -4.38
CA ARG A 135 47.93 21.19 -3.40
C ARG A 135 48.02 20.55 -2.01
N ALA A 136 49.25 20.27 -1.56
CA ALA A 136 49.51 19.54 -0.32
C ALA A 136 48.85 20.14 0.95
N SER A 137 48.63 21.45 1.02
CA SER A 137 47.87 22.11 2.09
C SER A 137 46.40 21.69 2.10
N ASN A 138 45.74 21.76 0.95
CA ASN A 138 44.31 21.49 0.82
C ASN A 138 43.97 20.00 0.86
N ARG A 139 44.93 19.12 0.54
CA ARG A 139 44.77 17.68 0.78
C ARG A 139 44.66 17.36 2.28
N ARG A 140 45.31 18.13 3.16
CA ARG A 140 45.20 17.93 4.62
C ARG A 140 43.85 18.42 5.14
N GLU A 141 43.51 19.66 4.80
CA GLU A 141 42.22 20.31 5.06
C GLU A 141 41.03 19.40 4.65
N LEU A 142 41.00 18.96 3.38
CA LEU A 142 39.94 18.07 2.87
C LEU A 142 39.85 16.73 3.62
N MET A 143 40.97 16.15 4.05
CA MET A 143 40.96 14.88 4.80
C MET A 143 40.46 15.07 6.23
N GLU A 144 40.74 16.22 6.85
CA GLU A 144 40.22 16.60 8.17
C GLU A 144 38.71 16.86 8.09
N ASP A 145 38.24 17.60 7.08
CA ASP A 145 36.83 17.80 6.78
C ASP A 145 36.10 16.45 6.59
N ILE A 146 36.59 15.58 5.70
CA ILE A 146 35.99 14.26 5.43
C ILE A 146 35.89 13.41 6.70
N ASN A 147 36.94 13.42 7.55
CA ASN A 147 36.90 12.70 8.83
C ASN A 147 35.85 13.30 9.78
N SER A 148 35.72 14.63 9.85
CA SER A 148 34.72 15.29 10.70
C SER A 148 33.28 15.04 10.24
N LEU A 149 33.03 15.01 8.93
CA LEU A 149 31.71 14.65 8.37
C LEU A 149 31.40 13.18 8.63
N ARG A 150 32.38 12.28 8.44
CA ARG A 150 32.25 10.86 8.76
C ARG A 150 31.91 10.66 10.24
N ASP A 151 32.64 11.28 11.15
CA ASP A 151 32.42 11.07 12.58
C ASP A 151 31.11 11.68 13.08
N GLN A 152 30.59 12.72 12.44
CA GLN A 152 29.20 13.20 12.63
C GLN A 152 28.17 12.18 12.13
N VAL A 153 28.29 11.68 10.89
CA VAL A 153 27.32 10.75 10.28
C VAL A 153 27.33 9.37 10.97
N MET A 154 28.49 8.92 11.45
CA MET A 154 28.64 7.66 12.19
C MET A 154 28.51 7.82 13.71
N GLY A 155 28.22 9.02 14.22
CA GLY A 155 27.93 9.26 15.64
C GLY A 155 29.10 9.01 16.60
N LYS A 156 30.36 9.19 16.15
CA LYS A 156 31.57 8.95 16.97
C LYS A 156 31.90 10.09 17.96
N HIS A 157 31.01 11.06 18.12
CA HIS A 157 31.03 12.05 19.20
C HIS A 157 30.11 11.60 20.34
N SER A 158 30.62 10.78 21.25
CA SER A 158 30.09 10.54 22.60
C SER A 158 31.19 10.11 23.56
#